data_AF-A0A257LMM6-F1
#
_entry.id   AF-A0A257LMM6-F1
#
_cell.length_a   1.000
_cell.length_b   1.000
_cell.length_c   1.000
_cell.angle_alpha   90.00
_cell.angle_beta   90.00
_cell.angle_gamma   90.00
#
_symmetry.space_group_name_H-M   'P 1'
#
loop_
_entity.id
_entity.type
_entity.pdbx_description
1 polymer ?
#
loop_
_entity_poly.entity_id
_entity_poly.type
_entity_poly.pdbx_seq_one_letter_code
_entity_poly.pdbx_strand_id
1 'polypeptide(L)'
;AEATTAAGHFHEAAKAAREILSLRHDQDELAQLAEIEQRFDAFYASGQVMAAAYLKDGLEAGNLLMKGQPGKPGFDQASTDVSGLLGKFRDRQLARTRQDAEDDQRAADRIQLAMVWGGLAATVLAALFGWLTVRAITGRIGGDPHVATRLMQRVGAGDLSAHIRLQPGDTDSLMAHLDNMTQNLRQVVNTVRAQALGVAQASAQMADGNQALSQRTAAQASALEETAATMAQLSGTVQQGVDGARQAGDLARAASESANHSGSLVARFVDTMQGIETSSRQIADITSLINGIAFQTNILALKAAEEAA
;
A
#
# COMPACT_ATOMS: atom_id res chain seq x y z
N ALA A 1 -46.69 -61.14 -78.35
CA ALA A 1 -47.00 -60.50 -77.05
C ALA A 1 -45.72 -60.33 -76.23
N GLU A 2 -45.00 -61.40 -75.87
CA GLU A 2 -43.79 -61.34 -75.04
C GLU A 2 -42.64 -60.49 -75.63
N ALA A 3 -42.40 -60.55 -76.95
CA ALA A 3 -41.37 -59.73 -77.59
C ALA A 3 -41.65 -58.22 -77.52
N THR A 4 -42.93 -57.83 -77.59
CA THR A 4 -43.37 -56.42 -77.48
C THR A 4 -43.17 -55.89 -76.06
N THR A 5 -43.39 -56.74 -75.06
CA THR A 5 -43.09 -56.43 -73.66
C THR A 5 -41.59 -56.24 -73.43
N ALA A 6 -40.74 -57.10 -74.01
CA ALA A 6 -39.29 -57.00 -73.88
C ALA A 6 -38.71 -55.72 -74.49
N ALA A 7 -39.21 -55.30 -75.66
CA ALA A 7 -38.83 -54.01 -76.26
C ALA A 7 -39.28 -52.82 -75.41
N GLY A 8 -40.46 -52.89 -74.78
CA GLY A 8 -40.94 -51.89 -73.83
C GLY A 8 -40.01 -51.71 -72.63
N HIS A 9 -39.58 -52.82 -72.01
CA HIS A 9 -38.64 -52.77 -70.88
C HIS A 9 -37.28 -52.18 -71.26
N PHE A 10 -36.78 -52.46 -72.46
CA PHE A 10 -35.54 -51.86 -72.94
C PHE A 10 -35.66 -50.33 -73.07
N HIS A 11 -36.74 -49.83 -73.69
CA HIS A 11 -36.96 -48.39 -73.85
C HIS A 11 -37.15 -47.67 -72.51
N GLU A 12 -37.82 -48.31 -71.55
CA GLU A 12 -37.96 -47.77 -70.21
C GLU A 12 -36.62 -47.69 -69.48
N ALA A 13 -35.80 -48.74 -69.57
CA ALA A 13 -34.44 -48.75 -69.03
C ALA A 13 -33.54 -47.70 -69.71
N ALA A 14 -33.65 -47.55 -71.03
CA ALA A 14 -32.89 -46.56 -71.79
C ALA A 14 -33.34 -45.13 -71.44
N LYS A 15 -34.63 -44.89 -71.24
CA LYS A 15 -35.15 -43.62 -70.74
C LYS A 15 -34.59 -43.28 -69.35
N ALA A 16 -34.61 -44.23 -68.41
CA ALA A 16 -34.05 -44.03 -67.07
C ALA A 16 -32.53 -43.75 -67.13
N ALA A 17 -31.79 -44.49 -67.96
CA ALA A 17 -30.38 -44.25 -68.19
C ALA A 17 -30.12 -42.84 -68.76
N ARG A 18 -30.92 -42.40 -69.74
CA ARG A 18 -30.82 -41.06 -70.34
C ARG A 18 -31.06 -39.95 -69.31
N GLU A 19 -32.04 -40.11 -68.42
CA GLU A 19 -32.28 -39.14 -67.35
C GLU A 19 -31.05 -39.02 -66.43
N ILE A 20 -30.46 -40.14 -66.00
CA ILE A 20 -29.26 -40.14 -65.16
C ILE A 20 -28.05 -39.52 -65.90
N LEU A 21 -27.87 -39.84 -67.18
CA LEU A 21 -26.74 -39.32 -67.97
C LEU A 21 -26.88 -37.83 -68.30
N SER A 22 -28.10 -37.34 -68.50
CA SER A 22 -28.35 -35.92 -68.73
C SER A 22 -28.07 -35.06 -67.49
N LEU A 23 -28.41 -35.55 -66.30
CA LEU A 23 -28.02 -34.91 -65.03
C LEU A 23 -26.50 -34.84 -64.87
N ARG A 24 -25.79 -35.86 -65.32
CA ARG A 24 -24.32 -35.93 -65.29
C ARG A 24 -23.63 -35.16 -66.43
N HIS A 25 -24.39 -34.56 -67.35
CA HIS A 25 -23.88 -33.84 -68.52
C HIS A 25 -22.93 -34.68 -69.40
N ASP A 26 -23.10 -36.00 -69.42
CA ASP A 26 -22.20 -36.92 -70.11
C ASP A 26 -22.60 -37.11 -71.58
N GLN A 27 -22.11 -36.22 -72.44
CA GLN A 27 -22.48 -36.20 -73.87
C GLN A 27 -22.04 -37.48 -74.61
N ASP A 28 -20.93 -38.09 -74.19
CA ASP A 28 -20.39 -39.28 -74.84
C ASP A 28 -21.21 -40.53 -74.53
N GLU A 29 -21.66 -40.70 -73.29
CA GLU A 29 -22.54 -41.81 -72.90
C GLU A 29 -23.98 -41.61 -73.40
N LEU A 30 -24.46 -40.36 -73.49
CA LEU A 30 -25.74 -40.04 -74.13
C LEU A 30 -25.74 -40.42 -75.62
N ALA A 31 -24.64 -40.13 -76.34
CA ALA A 31 -24.49 -40.51 -77.74
C ALA A 31 -24.45 -42.03 -77.91
N GLN A 32 -23.73 -42.75 -77.04
CA GLN A 32 -23.68 -44.22 -77.08
C GLN A 32 -25.03 -44.86 -76.75
N LEU A 33 -25.77 -44.31 -75.78
CA LEU A 33 -27.10 -44.79 -75.45
C LEU A 33 -28.07 -44.60 -76.62
N ALA A 34 -27.99 -43.45 -77.30
CA ALA A 34 -28.77 -43.21 -78.52
C ALA A 34 -28.41 -44.19 -79.66
N GLU A 35 -27.13 -44.53 -79.81
CA GLU A 35 -26.68 -45.55 -80.76
C GLU A 35 -27.21 -46.95 -80.39
N ILE A 36 -27.19 -47.32 -79.10
CA ILE A 36 -27.73 -48.60 -78.62
C ILE A 36 -29.23 -48.67 -78.88
N GLU A 37 -29.99 -47.62 -78.59
CA GLU A 37 -31.43 -47.56 -78.88
C GLU A 37 -31.70 -47.72 -80.38
N GLN A 38 -30.98 -46.98 -81.24
CA GLN A 38 -31.14 -47.07 -82.69
C GLN A 38 -30.85 -48.49 -83.20
N ARG A 39 -29.78 -49.11 -82.70
CA ARG A 39 -29.39 -50.48 -83.09
C ARG A 39 -30.34 -51.52 -82.54
N PHE A 40 -30.86 -51.31 -81.34
CA PHE A 40 -31.89 -52.17 -80.73
C PHE A 40 -33.18 -52.12 -81.53
N ASP A 41 -33.63 -50.94 -81.96
CA ASP A 41 -34.84 -50.81 -82.79
C ASP A 41 -34.68 -51.51 -84.13
N ALA A 42 -33.53 -51.36 -84.78
CA ALA A 42 -33.20 -52.07 -86.01
C ALA A 42 -33.15 -53.59 -85.81
N PHE A 43 -32.56 -54.06 -84.70
CA PHE A 43 -32.50 -55.46 -84.31
C PHE A 43 -33.91 -56.03 -84.04
N TYR A 44 -34.73 -55.31 -83.29
CA TYR A 44 -36.08 -55.70 -82.93
C TYR A 44 -36.99 -55.77 -84.17
N ALA A 45 -36.92 -54.77 -85.06
CA ALA A 45 -37.63 -54.78 -86.33
C ALA A 45 -37.18 -55.94 -87.23
N SER A 46 -35.87 -56.20 -87.32
CA SER A 46 -35.32 -57.36 -88.04
C SER A 46 -35.85 -58.69 -87.46
N GLY A 47 -35.93 -58.78 -86.13
CA GLY A 47 -36.49 -59.94 -85.43
C GLY A 47 -37.98 -60.18 -85.73
N GLN A 48 -38.78 -59.12 -85.82
CA GLN A 48 -40.19 -59.22 -86.19
C GLN A 48 -40.38 -59.70 -87.63
N VAL A 49 -39.61 -59.16 -88.59
CA VAL A 49 -39.68 -59.56 -90.00
C VAL A 49 -39.21 -61.00 -90.17
N MET A 50 -38.15 -61.40 -89.47
CA MET A 50 -37.63 -62.77 -89.47
C MET A 50 -38.63 -63.75 -88.85
N ALA A 51 -39.21 -63.44 -87.69
CA ALA A 51 -40.25 -64.27 -87.06
C ALA A 51 -41.49 -64.42 -87.96
N ALA A 52 -41.92 -63.35 -88.63
CA ALA A 52 -43.03 -63.39 -89.57
C ALA A 52 -42.71 -64.27 -90.80
N ALA A 53 -41.49 -64.20 -91.34
CA ALA A 53 -41.06 -65.05 -92.46
C ALA A 53 -40.99 -66.53 -92.08
N TYR A 54 -40.53 -66.87 -90.88
CA TYR A 54 -40.56 -68.25 -90.38
C TYR A 54 -41.99 -68.82 -90.27
N LEU A 55 -42.95 -67.99 -89.83
CA LEU A 55 -44.34 -68.40 -89.67
C LEU A 55 -45.11 -68.49 -90.99
N LYS A 56 -44.76 -67.66 -91.98
CA LYS A 56 -45.54 -67.49 -93.22
C LYS A 56 -44.90 -68.16 -94.45
N ASP A 57 -43.59 -68.03 -94.60
CA ASP A 57 -42.85 -68.35 -95.82
C ASP A 57 -41.90 -69.57 -95.67
N GLY A 58 -41.87 -70.16 -94.46
CA GLY A 58 -41.13 -71.39 -94.17
C GLY A 58 -39.67 -71.18 -93.75
N LEU A 59 -38.99 -72.30 -93.49
CA LEU A 59 -37.67 -72.31 -92.84
C LEU A 59 -36.58 -71.59 -93.66
N GLU A 60 -36.63 -71.67 -94.99
CA GLU A 60 -35.62 -71.06 -95.87
C GLU A 60 -35.68 -69.53 -95.86
N ALA A 61 -36.89 -68.96 -95.91
CA ALA A 61 -37.08 -67.51 -95.87
C ALA A 61 -36.62 -66.91 -94.54
N GLY A 62 -36.92 -67.59 -93.42
CA GLY A 62 -36.43 -67.22 -92.10
C GLY A 62 -34.91 -67.31 -91.97
N ASN A 63 -34.30 -68.39 -92.48
CA ASN A 63 -32.85 -68.59 -92.47
C ASN A 63 -32.10 -67.50 -93.27
N LEU A 64 -32.67 -67.02 -94.38
CA LEU A 64 -32.10 -65.93 -95.18
C LEU A 64 -32.12 -64.59 -94.42
N LEU A 65 -33.17 -64.30 -93.66
CA LEU A 65 -33.24 -63.09 -92.82
C LEU A 65 -32.39 -63.20 -91.56
N MET A 66 -32.16 -64.42 -91.07
CA MET A 66 -31.24 -64.68 -89.96
C MET A 66 -29.79 -64.38 -90.35
N LYS A 67 -29.32 -64.92 -91.49
CA LYS A 67 -27.94 -64.73 -91.99
C LYS A 67 -27.72 -63.41 -92.73
N GLY A 68 -28.77 -62.85 -93.33
CA GLY A 68 -28.71 -61.61 -94.12
C GLY A 68 -28.58 -61.85 -95.63
N GLN A 69 -28.69 -60.76 -96.37
CA GLN A 69 -28.60 -60.71 -97.84
C GLN A 69 -27.45 -59.78 -98.26
N PRO A 70 -26.92 -59.87 -99.49
CA PRO A 70 -25.91 -58.93 -99.97
C PRO A 70 -26.40 -57.47 -99.81
N GLY A 71 -25.72 -56.70 -98.95
CA GLY A 71 -26.08 -55.31 -98.66
C GLY A 71 -27.16 -55.08 -97.59
N LYS A 72 -27.72 -56.14 -96.97
CA LYS A 72 -28.68 -56.02 -95.85
C LYS A 72 -28.28 -56.95 -94.69
N PRO A 73 -27.91 -56.41 -93.52
CA PRO A 73 -27.50 -57.22 -92.37
C PRO A 73 -28.64 -58.12 -91.91
N GLY A 74 -28.31 -59.37 -91.60
CA GLY A 74 -29.24 -60.32 -91.01
C GLY A 74 -29.47 -60.08 -89.52
N PHE A 75 -30.42 -60.81 -88.95
CA PHE A 75 -30.69 -60.77 -87.51
C PHE A 75 -29.47 -61.14 -86.66
N ASP A 76 -28.63 -62.09 -87.09
CA ASP A 76 -27.43 -62.51 -86.33
C ASP A 76 -26.43 -61.36 -86.18
N GLN A 77 -26.24 -60.58 -87.24
CA GLN A 77 -25.37 -59.42 -87.22
C GLN A 77 -25.95 -58.29 -86.36
N ALA A 78 -27.25 -58.02 -86.49
CA ALA A 78 -27.94 -57.04 -85.64
C ALA A 78 -27.90 -57.42 -84.15
N SER A 79 -28.02 -58.71 -83.83
CA SER A 79 -27.90 -59.24 -82.47
C SER A 79 -26.49 -59.04 -81.91
N THR A 80 -25.47 -59.32 -82.73
CA THR A 80 -24.06 -59.15 -82.36
C THR A 80 -23.71 -57.68 -82.16
N ASP A 81 -24.20 -56.79 -83.03
CA ASP A 81 -23.99 -55.34 -82.92
C ASP A 81 -24.58 -54.79 -81.62
N VAL A 82 -25.84 -55.11 -81.33
CA VAL A 82 -26.53 -54.66 -80.10
C VAL A 82 -25.86 -55.23 -78.86
N SER A 83 -25.55 -56.53 -78.84
CA SER A 83 -24.87 -57.18 -77.71
C SER A 83 -23.47 -56.61 -77.48
N GLY A 84 -22.74 -56.28 -78.56
CA GLY A 84 -21.43 -55.66 -78.50
C GLY A 84 -21.46 -54.22 -77.96
N LEU A 85 -22.44 -53.42 -78.38
CA LEU A 85 -22.62 -52.06 -77.86
C LEU A 85 -23.09 -52.06 -76.40
N LEU A 86 -24.02 -52.95 -76.03
CA LEU A 86 -24.44 -53.15 -74.64
C LEU A 86 -23.27 -53.61 -73.77
N GLY A 87 -22.43 -54.52 -74.28
CA GLY A 87 -21.21 -54.96 -73.60
C GLY A 87 -20.24 -53.81 -73.34
N LYS A 88 -19.93 -53.00 -74.36
CA LYS A 88 -19.07 -51.81 -74.22
C LYS A 88 -19.64 -50.78 -73.24
N PHE A 89 -20.95 -50.53 -73.30
CA PHE A 89 -21.62 -49.59 -72.40
C PHE A 89 -21.59 -50.08 -70.94
N ARG A 90 -21.88 -51.37 -70.72
CA ARG A 90 -21.78 -52.00 -69.39
C ARG A 90 -20.35 -51.95 -68.85
N ASP A 91 -19.35 -52.31 -69.66
CA ASP A 91 -17.96 -52.36 -69.21
C ASP A 91 -17.43 -50.95 -68.88
N ARG A 92 -17.88 -49.93 -69.61
CA ARG A 92 -17.59 -48.52 -69.31
C ARG A 92 -18.27 -48.04 -68.02
N GLN A 93 -19.54 -48.37 -67.81
CA GLN A 93 -20.23 -48.08 -66.54
C GLN A 93 -19.53 -48.74 -65.34
N LEU A 94 -19.11 -50.01 -65.50
CA LEU A 94 -18.39 -50.73 -64.45
C LEU A 94 -17.01 -50.12 -64.17
N ALA A 95 -16.30 -49.69 -65.22
CA ALA A 95 -15.01 -49.00 -65.07
C ALA A 95 -15.15 -47.67 -64.33
N ARG A 96 -16.18 -46.87 -64.65
CA ARG A 96 -16.45 -45.61 -63.93
C ARG A 96 -16.86 -45.83 -62.49
N THR A 97 -17.77 -46.77 -62.23
CA THR A 97 -18.21 -47.05 -60.85
C THR A 97 -17.03 -47.48 -59.98
N ARG A 98 -16.05 -48.22 -60.55
CA ARG A 98 -14.80 -48.54 -59.85
C ARG A 98 -13.94 -47.30 -59.62
N GLN A 99 -13.80 -46.44 -60.61
CA GLN A 99 -13.02 -45.20 -60.50
C GLN A 99 -13.62 -44.23 -59.47
N ASP A 100 -14.94 -44.01 -59.52
CA ASP A 100 -15.67 -43.18 -58.56
C ASP A 100 -15.51 -43.72 -57.13
N ALA A 101 -15.59 -45.04 -56.95
CA ALA A 101 -15.36 -45.67 -55.65
C ALA A 101 -13.93 -45.50 -55.12
N GLU A 102 -12.90 -45.53 -55.99
CA GLU A 102 -11.51 -45.24 -55.60
C GLU A 102 -11.31 -43.76 -55.25
N ASP A 103 -11.91 -42.85 -56.01
CA ASP A 103 -11.78 -41.41 -55.78
C ASP A 103 -12.51 -40.96 -54.50
N ASP A 104 -13.67 -41.55 -54.20
CA ASP A 104 -14.38 -41.37 -52.93
C ASP A 104 -13.55 -41.85 -51.73
N GLN A 105 -12.87 -42.99 -51.87
CA GLN A 105 -11.95 -43.50 -50.83
C GLN A 105 -10.77 -42.53 -50.62
N ARG A 106 -10.12 -42.07 -51.70
CA ARG A 106 -9.02 -41.09 -51.60
C ARG A 106 -9.49 -39.74 -51.04
N ALA A 107 -10.72 -39.33 -51.33
CA ALA A 107 -11.30 -38.12 -50.74
C ALA A 107 -11.54 -38.30 -49.24
N ALA A 108 -12.09 -39.45 -48.82
CA ALA A 108 -12.27 -39.80 -47.42
C ALA A 108 -10.94 -39.82 -46.66
N ASP A 109 -9.91 -40.46 -47.21
CA ASP A 109 -8.57 -40.52 -46.61
C ASP A 109 -7.95 -39.12 -46.46
N ARG A 110 -8.09 -38.27 -47.49
CA ARG A 110 -7.62 -36.87 -47.43
C ARG A 110 -8.35 -36.06 -46.36
N ILE A 111 -9.67 -36.22 -46.24
CA ILE A 111 -10.46 -35.54 -45.21
C ILE A 111 -10.06 -36.03 -43.81
N GLN A 112 -9.92 -37.34 -43.62
CA GLN A 112 -9.47 -37.92 -42.35
C GLN A 112 -8.07 -37.42 -41.96
N LEU A 113 -7.12 -37.42 -42.91
CA LEU A 113 -5.77 -36.93 -42.68
C LEU A 113 -5.78 -35.43 -42.33
N ALA A 114 -6.59 -34.62 -43.03
CA ALA A 114 -6.75 -33.20 -42.73
C ALA A 114 -7.35 -32.95 -41.34
N MET A 115 -8.34 -33.75 -40.90
CA MET A 115 -8.91 -33.66 -39.56
C MET A 115 -7.90 -34.03 -38.47
N VAL A 116 -7.09 -35.07 -38.68
CA VAL A 116 -6.05 -35.49 -37.74
C VAL A 116 -4.98 -34.41 -37.59
N TRP A 117 -4.44 -33.88 -38.69
CA TRP A 117 -3.44 -32.81 -38.63
C TRP A 117 -4.01 -31.51 -38.10
N GLY A 118 -5.26 -31.17 -38.45
CA GLY A 118 -5.96 -30.01 -37.90
C GLY A 118 -6.14 -30.10 -36.39
N GLY A 119 -6.56 -31.28 -35.87
CA GLY A 119 -6.70 -31.53 -34.44
C GLY A 119 -5.36 -31.51 -33.71
N LEU A 120 -4.31 -32.08 -34.30
CA LEU A 120 -2.96 -32.05 -33.74
C LEU A 120 -2.42 -30.62 -33.68
N ALA A 121 -2.56 -29.85 -34.76
CA ALA A 121 -2.15 -28.45 -34.82
C ALA A 121 -2.88 -27.60 -33.77
N ALA A 122 -4.20 -27.79 -33.61
CA ALA A 122 -4.98 -27.09 -32.60
C ALA A 122 -4.49 -27.42 -31.17
N THR A 123 -4.16 -28.69 -30.90
CA THR A 123 -3.65 -29.12 -29.59
C THR A 123 -2.27 -28.53 -29.29
N VAL A 124 -1.37 -28.53 -30.28
CA VAL A 124 -0.04 -27.94 -30.15
C VAL A 124 -0.12 -26.44 -29.93
N LEU A 125 -0.99 -25.74 -30.68
CA LEU A 125 -1.21 -24.30 -30.51
C LEU A 125 -1.77 -23.99 -29.11
N ALA A 126 -2.75 -24.77 -28.62
CA ALA A 126 -3.29 -24.60 -27.28
C ALA A 126 -2.21 -24.79 -26.19
N ALA A 127 -1.38 -25.83 -26.32
CA ALA A 127 -0.27 -26.07 -25.40
C ALA A 127 0.78 -24.95 -25.45
N LEU A 128 1.12 -24.46 -26.64
CA LEU A 128 2.05 -23.34 -26.84
C LEU A 128 1.52 -22.05 -26.21
N PHE A 129 0.25 -21.72 -26.43
CA PHE A 129 -0.41 -20.57 -25.79
C PHE A 129 -0.40 -20.69 -24.27
N GLY A 130 -0.77 -21.86 -23.72
CA GLY A 130 -0.72 -22.10 -22.28
C GLY A 130 0.68 -21.91 -21.71
N TRP A 131 1.70 -22.44 -22.38
CA TRP A 131 3.10 -22.26 -21.98
C TRP A 131 3.55 -20.81 -22.04
N LEU A 132 3.20 -20.07 -23.11
CA LEU A 132 3.52 -18.65 -23.26
C LEU A 132 2.85 -17.81 -22.17
N THR A 133 1.59 -18.07 -21.85
CA THR A 133 0.86 -17.37 -20.79
C THR A 133 1.48 -17.62 -19.42
N VAL A 134 1.77 -18.88 -19.08
CA VAL A 134 2.46 -19.21 -17.82
C VAL A 134 3.80 -18.50 -17.77
N ARG A 135 4.63 -18.63 -18.81
CA ARG A 135 5.95 -17.99 -18.88
C ARG A 135 5.87 -16.46 -18.75
N ALA A 136 4.90 -15.83 -19.38
CA ALA A 136 4.69 -14.38 -19.29
C ALA A 136 4.26 -13.95 -17.88
N ILE A 137 3.34 -14.68 -17.25
CA ILE A 137 2.86 -14.38 -15.88
C ILE A 137 3.99 -14.60 -14.86
N THR A 138 4.68 -15.74 -14.91
CA THR A 138 5.80 -16.03 -13.98
C THR A 138 6.94 -15.02 -14.15
N GLY A 139 7.19 -14.57 -15.39
CA GLY A 139 8.15 -13.50 -15.68
C GLY A 139 7.76 -12.16 -15.05
N ARG A 140 6.50 -11.73 -15.17
CA ARG A 140 6.01 -10.46 -14.57
C ARG A 140 5.95 -10.51 -13.03
N ILE A 141 5.69 -11.69 -12.46
CA ILE A 141 5.72 -11.87 -11.00
C ILE A 141 7.16 -11.87 -10.48
N GLY A 142 8.15 -12.26 -11.29
CA GLY A 142 9.55 -12.37 -10.89
C GLY A 142 9.90 -13.69 -10.21
N GLY A 143 8.99 -14.68 -10.25
CA GLY A 143 9.18 -15.97 -9.58
C GLY A 143 7.89 -16.75 -9.39
N ASP A 144 7.93 -17.73 -8.48
CA ASP A 144 6.77 -18.56 -8.11
C ASP A 144 5.68 -17.71 -7.41
N PRO A 145 4.44 -17.68 -7.94
CA PRO A 145 3.31 -16.98 -7.30
C PRO A 145 3.09 -17.36 -5.84
N HIS A 146 3.31 -18.61 -5.45
CA HIS A 146 3.13 -19.05 -4.07
C HIS A 146 4.17 -18.45 -3.11
N VAL A 147 5.39 -18.18 -3.61
CA VAL A 147 6.41 -17.46 -2.84
C VAL A 147 5.96 -16.02 -2.60
N ALA A 148 5.35 -15.38 -3.60
CA ALA A 148 4.79 -14.02 -3.47
C ALA A 148 3.72 -13.95 -2.40
N THR A 149 2.75 -14.87 -2.45
CA THR A 149 1.66 -14.90 -1.47
C THR A 149 2.19 -15.13 -0.04
N ARG A 150 3.12 -16.07 0.15
CA ARG A 150 3.72 -16.33 1.47
C ARG A 150 4.49 -15.12 2.00
N LEU A 151 5.23 -14.45 1.13
CA LEU A 151 5.98 -13.24 1.50
C LEU A 151 5.02 -12.12 1.91
N MET A 152 3.98 -11.85 1.12
CA MET A 152 2.96 -10.84 1.44
C MET A 152 2.27 -11.14 2.76
N GLN A 153 1.96 -12.41 3.06
CA GLN A 153 1.40 -12.82 4.35
C GLN A 153 2.35 -12.54 5.52
N ARG A 154 3.65 -12.82 5.37
CA ARG A 154 4.66 -12.54 6.41
C ARG A 154 4.81 -11.04 6.65
N VAL A 155 4.92 -10.25 5.58
CA VAL A 155 4.97 -8.78 5.67
C VAL A 155 3.70 -8.22 6.32
N GLY A 156 2.52 -8.73 5.93
CA GLY A 156 1.24 -8.35 6.54
C GLY A 156 1.12 -8.74 8.01
N ALA A 157 1.81 -9.79 8.45
CA ALA A 157 1.93 -10.18 9.86
C ALA A 157 3.02 -9.39 10.63
N GLY A 158 3.71 -8.44 9.97
CA GLY A 158 4.80 -7.66 10.56
C GLY A 158 6.17 -8.35 10.56
N ASP A 159 6.29 -9.55 9.98
CA ASP A 159 7.58 -10.23 9.78
C ASP A 159 8.29 -9.64 8.55
N LEU A 160 9.09 -8.60 8.79
CA LEU A 160 9.94 -7.97 7.78
C LEU A 160 11.33 -8.60 7.69
N SER A 161 11.60 -9.72 8.38
CA SER A 161 12.92 -10.36 8.40
C SER A 161 13.23 -11.19 7.15
N ALA A 162 12.20 -11.48 6.35
CA ALA A 162 12.34 -12.28 5.15
C ALA A 162 13.25 -11.62 4.10
N HIS A 163 14.15 -12.42 3.52
CA HIS A 163 15.03 -12.01 2.44
C HIS A 163 14.44 -12.45 1.11
N ILE A 164 14.23 -11.51 0.20
CA ILE A 164 13.56 -11.75 -1.07
C ILE A 164 14.65 -11.98 -2.12
N ARG A 165 14.72 -13.20 -2.67
CA ARG A 165 15.68 -13.53 -3.73
C ARG A 165 15.09 -13.13 -5.07
N LEU A 166 15.59 -12.02 -5.61
CA LEU A 166 15.25 -11.55 -6.95
C LEU A 166 16.09 -12.28 -8.00
N GLN A 167 15.54 -12.39 -9.22
CA GLN A 167 16.34 -12.84 -10.36
C GLN A 167 17.36 -11.75 -10.74
N PRO A 168 18.54 -12.10 -11.25
CA PRO A 168 19.54 -11.12 -11.66
C PRO A 168 18.96 -10.15 -12.71
N GLY A 169 19.02 -8.84 -12.42
CA GLY A 169 18.49 -7.79 -13.30
C GLY A 169 16.99 -7.54 -13.21
N ASP A 170 16.28 -8.19 -12.28
CA ASP A 170 14.85 -8.00 -12.07
C ASP A 170 14.57 -6.77 -11.18
N THR A 171 14.10 -5.68 -11.80
CA THR A 171 13.76 -4.42 -11.12
C THR A 171 12.26 -4.09 -11.13
N ASP A 172 11.52 -4.68 -12.07
CA ASP A 172 10.16 -4.26 -12.42
C ASP A 172 9.11 -5.35 -12.12
N SER A 173 9.53 -6.52 -11.65
CA SER A 173 8.59 -7.55 -11.25
C SER A 173 7.84 -7.19 -9.96
N LEU A 174 6.73 -7.89 -9.74
CA LEU A 174 6.01 -7.83 -8.47
C LEU A 174 6.94 -8.14 -7.28
N MET A 175 7.84 -9.12 -7.42
CA MET A 175 8.83 -9.45 -6.40
C MET A 175 9.79 -8.31 -6.10
N ALA A 176 10.30 -7.63 -7.12
CA ALA A 176 11.20 -6.49 -6.96
C ALA A 176 10.50 -5.32 -6.24
N HIS A 177 9.23 -5.05 -6.57
CA HIS A 177 8.43 -4.06 -5.87
C HIS A 177 8.13 -4.45 -4.42
N LEU A 178 7.83 -5.74 -4.16
CA LEU A 178 7.63 -6.24 -2.80
C LEU A 178 8.91 -6.15 -1.95
N ASP A 179 10.09 -6.37 -2.54
CA ASP A 179 11.36 -6.21 -1.84
C ASP A 179 11.63 -4.75 -1.46
N ASN A 180 11.49 -3.83 -2.42
CA ASN A 180 11.60 -2.40 -2.14
C ASN A 180 10.61 -1.94 -1.06
N MET A 181 9.36 -2.39 -1.12
CA MET A 181 8.35 -2.10 -0.10
C MET A 181 8.78 -2.63 1.28
N THR A 182 9.27 -3.87 1.34
CA THR A 182 9.73 -4.49 2.59
C THR A 182 10.95 -3.75 3.17
N GLN A 183 11.90 -3.34 2.33
CA GLN A 183 13.06 -2.54 2.74
C GLN A 183 12.64 -1.18 3.32
N ASN A 184 11.73 -0.48 2.65
CA ASN A 184 11.20 0.81 3.13
C ASN A 184 10.45 0.64 4.46
N LEU A 185 9.61 -0.40 4.59
CA LEU A 185 8.93 -0.70 5.86
C LEU A 185 9.93 -0.99 6.98
N ARG A 186 11.01 -1.75 6.72
CA ARG A 186 12.07 -1.98 7.72
C ARG A 186 12.72 -0.67 8.15
N GLN A 187 13.02 0.22 7.21
CA GLN A 187 13.61 1.52 7.52
C GLN A 187 12.69 2.38 8.39
N VAL A 188 11.39 2.43 8.07
CA VAL A 188 10.40 3.15 8.87
C VAL A 188 10.33 2.58 10.28
N VAL A 189 10.21 1.26 10.43
CA VAL A 189 10.14 0.59 11.74
C VAL A 189 11.42 0.85 12.55
N ASN A 190 12.60 0.77 11.94
CA ASN A 190 13.87 1.07 12.61
C ASN A 190 13.96 2.53 13.05
N THR A 191 13.49 3.46 12.23
CA THR A 191 13.46 4.89 12.56
C THR A 191 12.54 5.16 13.75
N VAL A 192 11.32 4.59 13.72
CA VAL A 192 10.36 4.71 14.83
C VAL A 192 10.93 4.11 16.12
N ARG A 193 11.58 2.93 16.04
CA ARG A 193 12.24 2.30 17.20
C ARG A 193 13.36 3.17 17.76
N ALA A 194 14.20 3.75 16.91
CA ALA A 194 15.29 4.63 17.34
C ALA A 194 14.75 5.91 18.01
N GLN A 195 13.68 6.51 17.46
CA GLN A 195 13.02 7.66 18.06
C GLN A 195 12.38 7.32 19.41
N ALA A 196 11.72 6.17 19.52
CA ALA A 196 11.13 5.71 20.78
C ALA A 196 12.20 5.51 21.87
N LEU A 197 13.36 4.95 21.53
CA LEU A 197 14.51 4.86 22.44
C LEU A 197 15.02 6.25 22.86
N GLY A 198 15.10 7.19 21.91
CA GLY A 198 15.47 8.58 22.20
C GLY A 198 14.49 9.28 23.16
N VAL A 199 13.19 9.09 22.96
CA VAL A 199 12.14 9.61 23.85
C VAL A 199 12.24 8.98 25.24
N ALA A 200 12.46 7.67 25.32
CA ALA A 200 12.63 6.99 26.61
C ALA A 200 13.85 7.52 27.38
N GLN A 201 14.98 7.73 26.68
CA GLN A 201 16.19 8.30 27.28
C GLN A 201 16.00 9.75 27.74
N ALA A 202 15.39 10.60 26.92
CA ALA A 202 15.07 11.98 27.28
C ALA A 202 14.11 12.05 28.47
N SER A 203 13.12 11.16 28.53
CA SER A 203 12.17 11.08 29.65
C SER A 203 12.86 10.71 30.96
N ALA A 204 13.82 9.77 30.91
CA ALA A 204 14.62 9.41 32.08
C ALA A 204 15.47 10.60 32.57
N GLN A 205 16.14 11.31 31.65
CA GLN A 205 16.91 12.51 31.98
C GLN A 205 16.04 13.63 32.58
N MET A 206 14.82 13.80 32.07
CA MET A 206 13.85 14.74 32.63
C MET A 206 13.41 14.34 34.04
N ALA A 207 13.18 13.06 34.30
CA ALA A 207 12.83 12.57 35.62
C ALA A 207 13.94 12.86 36.64
N ASP A 208 15.20 12.55 36.30
CA ASP A 208 16.37 12.84 37.13
C ASP A 208 16.52 14.35 37.37
N GLY A 209 16.37 15.15 36.30
CA GLY A 209 16.43 16.61 36.38
C GLY A 209 15.34 17.20 37.28
N ASN A 210 14.12 16.66 37.21
CA ASN A 210 13.01 17.11 38.04
C ASN A 210 13.20 16.71 39.51
N GLN A 211 13.79 15.55 39.78
CA GLN A 211 14.16 15.15 41.14
C GLN A 211 15.23 16.07 41.72
N ALA A 212 16.28 16.40 40.95
CA ALA A 212 17.30 17.35 41.36
C ALA A 212 16.73 18.76 41.60
N LEU A 213 15.81 19.21 40.74
CA LEU A 213 15.12 20.49 40.92
C LEU A 213 14.29 20.49 42.20
N SER A 214 13.49 19.44 42.44
CA SER A 214 12.69 19.29 43.65
C SER A 214 13.55 19.34 44.93
N GLN A 215 14.69 18.64 44.94
CA GLN A 215 15.64 18.70 46.06
C GLN A 215 16.20 20.12 46.28
N ARG A 216 16.56 20.83 45.21
CA ARG A 216 17.03 22.22 45.30
C ARG A 216 15.94 23.16 45.80
N THR A 217 14.70 23.00 45.34
CA THR A 217 13.55 23.78 45.82
C THR A 217 13.30 23.53 47.30
N ALA A 218 13.40 22.28 47.77
CA ALA A 218 13.28 21.95 49.19
C ALA A 218 14.39 22.59 50.04
N ALA A 219 15.65 22.53 49.57
CA ALA A 219 16.77 23.17 50.24
C ALA A 219 16.62 24.71 50.28
N GLN A 220 16.14 25.32 49.19
CA GLN A 220 15.89 26.75 49.11
C GLN A 220 14.76 27.19 50.04
N ALA A 221 13.69 26.39 50.16
CA ALA A 221 12.62 26.65 51.11
C ALA A 221 13.14 26.62 52.56
N SER A 222 13.97 25.63 52.91
CA SER A 222 14.59 25.54 54.23
C SER A 222 15.51 26.74 54.53
N ALA A 223 16.31 27.18 53.56
CA ALA A 223 17.14 28.38 53.72
C ALA A 223 16.30 29.66 53.90
N LEU A 224 15.14 29.75 53.24
CA LEU A 224 14.20 30.86 53.44
C LEU A 224 13.56 30.82 54.83
N GLU A 225 13.23 29.64 55.37
CA GLU A 225 12.75 29.48 56.75
C GLU A 225 13.81 29.93 57.76
N GLU A 226 15.07 29.54 57.58
CA GLU A 226 16.18 29.96 58.44
C GLU A 226 16.40 31.49 58.37
N THR A 227 16.30 32.07 57.16
CA THR A 227 16.38 33.52 56.97
C THR A 227 15.23 34.24 57.67
N ALA A 228 14.01 33.73 57.58
CA ALA A 228 12.85 34.29 58.26
C ALA A 228 12.99 34.22 59.79
N ALA A 229 13.48 33.10 60.32
CA ALA A 229 13.77 32.96 61.74
C ALA A 229 14.86 33.94 62.21
N THR A 230 15.93 34.09 61.42
CA THR A 230 17.01 35.05 61.70
C THR A 230 16.49 36.49 61.68
N MET A 231 15.60 36.83 60.73
CA MET A 231 14.95 38.14 60.68
C MET A 231 14.03 38.38 61.89
N ALA A 232 13.31 37.36 62.36
CA ALA A 232 12.51 37.46 63.58
C ALA A 232 13.39 37.71 64.82
N GLN A 233 14.53 37.03 64.94
CA GLN A 233 15.49 37.26 66.02
C GLN A 233 16.12 38.66 65.94
N LEU A 234 16.48 39.12 64.74
CA LEU A 234 16.97 40.48 64.50
C LEU A 234 15.94 41.52 64.90
N SER A 235 14.67 41.33 64.51
CA SER A 235 13.58 42.22 64.91
C SER A 235 13.42 42.30 66.42
N GLY A 236 13.50 41.16 67.13
CA GLY A 236 13.50 41.14 68.60
C GLY A 236 14.69 41.88 69.22
N THR A 237 15.88 41.74 68.64
CA THR A 237 17.09 42.44 69.09
C THR A 237 16.99 43.96 68.86
N VAL A 238 16.44 44.38 67.72
CA VAL A 238 16.17 45.79 67.43
C VAL A 238 15.16 46.35 68.42
N GLN A 239 14.09 45.61 68.74
CA GLN A 239 13.10 46.03 69.73
C GLN A 239 13.72 46.20 71.12
N GLN A 240 14.55 45.25 71.56
CA GLN A 240 15.32 45.39 72.81
C GLN A 240 16.25 46.61 72.78
N GLY A 241 16.89 46.90 71.64
CA GLY A 241 17.72 48.09 71.46
C GLY A 241 16.91 49.40 71.58
N VAL A 242 15.71 49.44 71.01
CA VAL A 242 14.79 50.59 71.14
C VAL A 242 14.38 50.80 72.59
N ASP A 243 14.02 49.74 73.30
CA ASP A 243 13.60 49.83 74.70
C ASP A 243 14.78 50.23 75.61
N GLY A 244 15.99 49.70 75.34
CA GLY A 244 17.22 50.12 76.01
C GLY A 244 17.55 51.59 75.77
N ALA A 245 17.39 52.09 74.53
CA ALA A 245 17.60 53.49 74.21
C ALA A 245 16.58 54.41 74.91
N ARG A 246 15.32 53.99 75.01
CA ARG A 246 14.29 54.70 75.80
C ARG A 246 14.67 54.78 77.27
N GLN A 247 15.05 53.64 77.86
CA GLN A 247 15.43 53.57 79.27
C GLN A 247 16.67 54.42 79.58
N ALA A 248 17.68 54.41 78.69
CA ALA A 248 18.84 55.30 78.80
C ALA A 248 18.45 56.78 78.69
N GLY A 249 17.51 57.11 77.79
CA GLY A 249 16.95 58.45 77.66
C GLY A 249 16.22 58.92 78.91
N ASP A 250 15.44 58.05 79.55
CA ASP A 250 14.76 58.34 80.83
C ASP A 250 15.76 58.56 81.96
N LEU A 251 16.79 57.71 82.06
CA LEU A 251 17.85 57.85 83.06
C LEU A 251 18.65 59.16 82.87
N ALA A 252 18.99 59.51 81.64
CA ALA A 252 19.69 60.76 81.33
C ALA A 252 18.84 61.99 81.69
N ARG A 253 17.52 61.94 81.48
CA ARG A 253 16.59 63.01 81.88
C ARG A 253 16.54 63.16 83.40
N ALA A 254 16.41 62.05 84.13
CA ALA A 254 16.42 62.06 85.60
C ALA A 254 17.76 62.60 86.17
N ALA A 255 18.89 62.21 85.58
CA ALA A 255 20.21 62.73 85.95
C ALA A 255 20.32 64.25 85.70
N SER A 256 19.81 64.73 84.57
CA SER A 256 19.76 66.16 84.24
C SER A 256 18.88 66.95 85.23
N GLU A 257 17.71 66.43 85.60
CA GLU A 257 16.85 67.02 86.63
C GLU A 257 17.55 67.09 87.99
N SER A 258 18.23 66.02 88.41
CA SER A 258 19.02 65.99 89.64
C SER A 258 20.19 66.99 89.62
N ALA A 259 20.86 67.12 88.48
CA ALA A 259 21.94 68.09 88.30
C ALA A 259 21.42 69.54 88.37
N ASN A 260 20.26 69.83 87.76
CA ASN A 260 19.60 71.14 87.85
C ASN A 260 19.19 71.47 89.29
N HIS A 261 18.62 70.49 90.01
CA HIS A 261 18.29 70.66 91.42
C HIS A 261 19.55 70.96 92.26
N SER A 262 20.62 70.19 92.06
CA SER A 262 21.90 70.40 92.74
C SER A 262 22.50 71.77 92.41
N GLY A 263 22.41 72.21 91.16
CA GLY A 263 22.83 73.56 90.74
C GLY A 263 22.07 74.66 91.49
N SER A 264 20.76 74.49 91.71
CA SER A 264 19.97 75.43 92.51
C SER A 264 20.39 75.48 93.98
N LEU A 265 20.79 74.33 94.56
CA LEU A 265 21.30 74.25 95.93
C LEU A 265 22.67 74.93 96.06
N VAL A 266 23.58 74.70 95.10
CA VAL A 266 24.88 75.37 95.06
C VAL A 266 24.71 76.88 94.92
N ALA A 267 23.78 77.35 94.08
CA ALA A 267 23.47 78.78 93.96
C ALA A 267 23.00 79.39 95.30
N ARG A 268 22.11 78.71 96.04
CA ARG A 268 21.70 79.12 97.39
C ARG A 268 22.86 79.11 98.39
N PHE A 269 23.77 78.14 98.28
CA PHE A 269 24.94 78.06 99.14
C PHE A 269 25.91 79.22 98.90
N VAL A 270 26.14 79.59 97.63
CA VAL A 270 26.96 80.77 97.27
C VAL A 270 26.33 82.06 97.81
N ASP A 271 25.01 82.25 97.66
CA ASP A 271 24.28 83.39 98.21
C ASP A 271 24.42 83.48 99.74
N THR A 272 24.32 82.33 100.42
CA THR A 272 24.54 82.24 101.87
C THR A 272 25.97 82.62 102.26
N MET A 273 26.98 82.13 101.53
CA MET A 273 28.38 82.49 101.76
C MET A 273 28.66 83.98 101.53
N GLN A 274 28.02 84.59 100.54
CA GLN A 274 28.12 86.02 100.28
C GLN A 274 27.42 86.86 101.38
N GLY A 275 26.31 86.35 101.91
CA GLY A 275 25.68 86.88 103.13
C GLY A 275 26.63 86.83 104.33
N ILE A 276 27.28 85.67 104.57
CA ILE A 276 28.27 85.49 105.65
C ILE A 276 29.46 86.44 105.48
N GLU A 277 29.98 86.62 104.25
CA GLU A 277 31.06 87.55 103.96
C GLU A 277 30.65 88.99 104.31
N THR A 278 29.44 89.40 103.90
CA THR A 278 28.90 90.73 104.19
C THR A 278 28.76 90.96 105.70
N SER A 279 28.19 89.99 106.43
CA SER A 279 28.11 90.05 107.90
C SER A 279 29.50 90.07 108.56
N SER A 280 30.47 89.34 108.02
CA SER A 280 31.86 89.34 108.53
C SER A 280 32.53 90.70 108.34
N ARG A 281 32.29 91.38 107.20
CA ARG A 281 32.76 92.76 106.99
C ARG A 281 32.10 93.74 107.96
N GLN A 282 30.80 93.63 108.19
CA GLN A 282 30.10 94.44 109.20
C GLN A 282 30.67 94.22 110.60
N ILE A 283 30.97 92.97 110.98
CA ILE A 283 31.65 92.66 112.25
C ILE A 283 33.03 93.31 112.28
N ALA A 284 33.81 93.23 111.20
CA ALA A 284 35.12 93.89 111.11
C ALA A 284 35.00 95.42 111.30
N ASP A 285 34.04 96.07 110.64
CA ASP A 285 33.77 97.50 110.79
C ASP A 285 33.38 97.86 112.23
N ILE A 286 32.50 97.06 112.86
CA ILE A 286 32.12 97.23 114.27
C ILE A 286 33.34 97.05 115.17
N THR A 287 34.17 96.03 114.95
CA THR A 287 35.38 95.83 115.76
C THR A 287 36.40 96.96 115.56
N SER A 288 36.52 97.51 114.35
CA SER A 288 37.36 98.69 114.07
C SER A 288 36.83 99.92 114.80
N LEU A 289 35.50 100.14 114.79
CA LEU A 289 34.85 101.18 115.57
C LEU A 289 35.09 100.99 117.08
N ILE A 290 34.92 99.77 117.60
CA ILE A 290 35.20 99.44 119.01
C ILE A 290 36.66 99.72 119.33
N ASN A 291 37.60 99.36 118.45
CA ASN A 291 39.02 99.62 118.66
C ASN A 291 39.32 101.13 118.64
N GLY A 292 38.62 101.90 117.79
CA GLY A 292 38.64 103.35 117.78
C GLY A 292 38.10 103.95 119.08
N ILE A 293 36.96 103.46 119.59
CA ILE A 293 36.39 103.86 120.88
C ILE A 293 37.36 103.49 122.02
N ALA A 294 37.96 102.31 121.99
CA ALA A 294 38.93 101.87 122.98
C ALA A 294 40.17 102.78 123.01
N PHE A 295 40.69 103.18 121.84
CA PHE A 295 41.79 104.14 121.75
C PHE A 295 41.40 105.53 122.25
N GLN A 296 40.21 106.02 121.90
CA GLN A 296 39.68 107.28 122.43
C GLN A 296 39.49 107.21 123.95
N THR A 297 38.98 106.09 124.47
CA THR A 297 38.81 105.84 125.91
C THR A 297 40.15 105.78 126.61
N ASN A 298 41.16 105.15 126.00
CA ASN A 298 42.53 105.11 126.50
C ASN A 298 43.17 106.51 126.55
N ILE A 299 42.97 107.34 125.51
CA ILE A 299 43.41 108.75 125.53
C ILE A 299 42.66 109.55 126.59
N LEU A 300 41.35 109.36 126.75
CA LEU A 300 40.53 110.06 127.74
C LEU A 300 40.97 109.70 129.17
N ALA A 301 41.22 108.42 129.42
CA ALA A 301 41.74 107.92 130.68
C ALA A 301 43.14 108.47 130.98
N LEU A 302 44.01 108.56 129.95
CA LEU A 302 45.33 109.16 130.09
C LEU A 302 45.24 110.67 130.42
N LYS A 303 44.38 111.43 129.73
CA LYS A 303 44.14 112.85 130.03
C LYS A 303 43.60 113.05 131.45
N ALA A 304 42.65 112.22 131.87
CA ALA A 304 42.09 112.29 133.22
C ALA A 304 43.13 111.94 134.30
N ALA A 305 44.06 111.01 134.02
CA ALA A 305 45.17 110.72 134.91
C ALA A 305 46.19 111.87 134.99
N GLU A 306 46.40 112.62 133.90
CA GLU A 306 47.29 113.79 133.85
C GLU A 306 46.70 115.01 134.58
N GLU A 307 45.38 115.23 134.53
CA GLU A 307 44.69 116.28 135.31
C GLU A 307 44.54 115.93 136.82
N ALA A 308 44.65 114.65 137.17
CA ALA A 308 44.56 114.18 138.56
C ALA A 308 45.93 114.09 139.28
N ALA A 309 47.04 114.25 138.56
CA ALA A 309 48.42 114.25 139.08
C ALA A 309 48.94 115.67 139.31
#